data_AF-A0A956FPP7-F1
#
_entry.id   AF-A0A956FPP7-F1
#
_cell.length_a   1.000
_cell.length_b   1.000
_cell.length_c   1.000
_cell.angle_alpha   90.00
_cell.angle_beta   90.00
_cell.angle_gamma   90.00
#
_symmetry.space_group_name_H-M   'P 1'
#
loop_
_entity.id
_entity.type
_entity.pdbx_description
1 polymer ?
#
loop_
_entity_poly.entity_id
_entity_poly.type
_entity_poly.pdbx_seq_one_letter_code
_entity_poly.pdbx_strand_id
1 'polypeptide(L)'
;RFLDDYAEDWLGARARACEDTRAGRGSEELLELRLRCLERRVERAQALVRELEGGVPALLEDMSVTMPALPAVASCLEATRPAGAERAVHEVELQLTADNYWSGAFDGVPFTAANAMEWRQRDTIVWFVPPGRHTIAVDVVDIGTAAGFIATVRVDGALVSGTGDGRWRLADGTAPARCAAVSPVIAWAGSAFLHDGAAWIWDDAACSSFHTPSFALTLDL
;
A
#
# COMPACT_ATOMS: atom_id res chain seq x y z
N ARG A 1 16.50 -10.02 14.68
CA ARG A 1 15.23 -10.45 15.31
C ARG A 1 14.07 -10.44 14.34
N PHE A 2 13.64 -9.29 13.78
CA PHE A 2 12.50 -9.28 12.83
C PHE A 2 12.64 -10.28 11.67
N LEU A 3 13.80 -10.34 11.00
CA LEU A 3 14.04 -11.31 9.93
C LEU A 3 14.04 -12.76 10.42
N ASP A 4 14.44 -12.99 11.67
CA ASP A 4 14.42 -14.32 12.28
C ASP A 4 12.97 -14.74 12.56
N ASP A 5 12.17 -13.84 13.14
CA ASP A 5 10.74 -14.06 13.39
C ASP A 5 10.00 -14.29 12.05
N TYR A 6 10.32 -13.51 11.00
CA TYR A 6 9.76 -13.70 9.65
C TYR A 6 10.13 -15.05 9.04
N ALA A 7 11.38 -15.49 9.23
CA ALA A 7 11.83 -16.80 8.75
C ALA A 7 11.15 -17.95 9.50
N GLU A 8 10.94 -17.81 10.81
CA GLU A 8 10.18 -18.77 11.62
C GLU A 8 8.73 -18.86 11.16
N ASP A 9 8.06 -17.72 10.95
CA ASP A 9 6.70 -17.66 10.41
C ASP A 9 6.60 -18.35 9.05
N TRP A 10 7.55 -18.09 8.15
CA TRP A 10 7.59 -18.71 6.83
C TRP A 10 7.72 -20.24 6.90
N LEU A 11 8.62 -20.73 7.76
CA LEU A 11 8.80 -22.17 7.99
C LEU A 11 7.53 -22.81 8.55
N GLY A 12 6.91 -22.15 9.54
CA GLY A 12 5.66 -22.58 10.14
C GLY A 12 4.52 -22.64 9.13
N ALA A 13 4.38 -21.63 8.26
CA ALA A 13 3.36 -21.60 7.23
C ALA A 13 3.57 -22.67 6.16
N ARG A 14 4.81 -22.90 5.72
CA ARG A 14 5.14 -23.97 4.79
C ARG A 14 4.81 -25.35 5.36
N ALA A 15 5.17 -25.60 6.61
CA ALA A 15 4.84 -26.86 7.29
C ALA A 15 3.32 -27.09 7.38
N ARG A 16 2.57 -26.09 7.83
CA ARG A 16 1.10 -26.16 7.93
C ARG A 16 0.43 -26.44 6.59
N ALA A 17 0.87 -25.80 5.50
CA ALA A 17 0.32 -26.04 4.16
C ALA A 17 0.48 -27.50 3.73
N CYS A 18 1.67 -28.09 3.96
CA CYS A 18 1.93 -29.50 3.69
C CYS A 18 1.10 -30.43 4.59
N GLU A 19 1.02 -30.13 5.88
CA GLU A 19 0.26 -30.93 6.86
C GLU A 19 -1.24 -30.93 6.56
N ASP A 20 -1.82 -29.78 6.21
CA ASP A 20 -3.22 -29.67 5.80
C ASP A 20 -3.53 -30.56 4.60
N THR A 21 -2.67 -30.53 3.59
CA THR A 21 -2.84 -31.32 2.37
C THR A 21 -2.71 -32.81 2.68
N ARG A 22 -1.71 -33.20 3.48
CA ARG A 22 -1.52 -34.58 3.93
C ARG A 22 -2.70 -35.10 4.76
N ALA A 23 -3.32 -34.22 5.55
CA ALA A 23 -4.49 -34.53 6.35
C ALA A 23 -5.82 -34.48 5.55
N GLY A 24 -5.78 -34.19 4.25
CA GLY A 24 -6.96 -34.06 3.41
C GLY A 24 -7.80 -32.79 3.65
N ARG A 25 -7.26 -31.81 4.39
CA ARG A 25 -7.89 -30.49 4.63
C ARG A 25 -7.65 -29.50 3.48
N GLY A 26 -6.75 -29.84 2.55
CA GLY A 26 -6.50 -29.05 1.35
C GLY A 26 -6.27 -29.92 0.12
N SER A 27 -6.60 -29.39 -1.06
CA SER A 27 -6.32 -30.03 -2.34
C SER A 27 -4.86 -29.83 -2.75
N GLU A 28 -4.40 -30.60 -3.74
CA GLU A 28 -3.05 -30.44 -4.29
C GLU A 28 -2.87 -29.07 -4.99
N GLU A 29 -3.91 -28.57 -5.66
CA GLU A 29 -3.94 -27.25 -6.26
C GLU A 29 -3.84 -26.14 -5.19
N LEU A 30 -4.50 -26.34 -4.04
CA LEU A 30 -4.42 -25.45 -2.90
C LEU A 30 -3.00 -25.41 -2.31
N LEU A 31 -2.34 -26.57 -2.18
CA LEU A 31 -0.95 -26.66 -1.75
C LEU A 31 -0.03 -25.87 -2.69
N GLU A 32 -0.14 -26.10 -4.00
CA GLU A 32 0.69 -25.42 -5.00
C GLU A 32 0.52 -23.90 -4.95
N LEU A 33 -0.71 -23.41 -4.79
CA LEU A 33 -0.99 -21.97 -4.67
C LEU A 33 -0.36 -21.36 -3.41
N ARG A 34 -0.47 -22.06 -2.27
CA ARG A 34 0.15 -21.63 -0.99
C ARG A 34 1.68 -21.60 -1.10
N LEU A 35 2.28 -22.65 -1.67
CA LEU A 35 3.74 -22.74 -1.84
C LEU A 35 4.26 -21.64 -2.77
N ARG A 36 3.60 -21.37 -3.90
CA ARG A 36 3.95 -20.23 -4.78
C ARG A 36 3.84 -18.88 -4.09
N CYS A 37 2.85 -18.69 -3.21
CA CYS A 37 2.75 -17.47 -2.41
C CYS A 37 3.96 -17.33 -1.47
N LEU A 38 4.28 -18.40 -0.73
CA LEU A 38 5.40 -18.44 0.20
C LEU A 38 6.74 -18.21 -0.51
N GLU A 39 6.94 -18.76 -1.70
CA GLU A 39 8.14 -18.52 -2.51
C GLU A 39 8.31 -17.03 -2.82
N ARG A 40 7.27 -16.35 -3.30
CA ARG A 40 7.34 -14.90 -3.54
C ARG A 40 7.65 -14.10 -2.28
N ARG A 41 7.18 -14.54 -1.10
CA ARG A 41 7.50 -13.89 0.18
C ARG A 41 8.98 -14.04 0.52
N VAL A 42 9.56 -15.23 0.32
CA VAL A 42 10.98 -15.46 0.62
C VAL A 42 11.89 -14.70 -0.35
N GLU A 43 11.52 -14.60 -1.63
CA GLU A 43 12.26 -13.81 -2.62
C GLU A 43 12.33 -12.33 -2.25
N ARG A 44 11.23 -11.74 -1.76
CA ARG A 44 11.18 -10.36 -1.28
C ARG A 44 12.04 -10.16 -0.03
N ALA A 45 11.95 -11.07 0.94
CA ALA A 45 12.78 -11.01 2.14
C ALA A 45 14.27 -11.10 1.80
N GLN A 46 14.65 -11.96 0.85
CA GLN A 46 16.02 -12.05 0.37
C GLN A 46 16.48 -10.78 -0.37
N ALA A 47 15.60 -10.12 -1.13
CA ALA A 47 15.92 -8.84 -1.75
C ALA A 47 16.25 -7.78 -0.71
N LEU A 48 15.43 -7.67 0.34
CA LEU A 48 15.68 -6.76 1.47
C LEU A 48 17.03 -7.07 2.16
N VAL A 49 17.35 -8.34 2.40
CA VAL A 49 18.64 -8.72 3.00
C VAL A 49 19.81 -8.26 2.13
N ARG A 50 19.75 -8.47 0.81
CA ARG A 50 20.80 -8.01 -0.12
C ARG A 50 20.97 -6.50 -0.10
N GLU A 51 19.88 -5.74 0.00
CA GLU A 51 19.93 -4.27 0.12
C GLU A 51 20.60 -3.83 1.43
N LEU A 52 20.28 -4.50 2.53
CA LEU A 52 20.91 -4.24 3.83
C LEU A 52 22.40 -4.57 3.83
N GLU A 53 22.80 -5.70 3.24
CA GLU A 53 24.20 -6.10 3.08
C GLU A 53 24.99 -5.14 2.17
N GLY A 54 24.32 -4.50 1.22
CA GLY A 54 24.89 -3.47 0.35
C GLY A 54 25.33 -2.19 1.06
N GLY A 55 25.02 -2.05 2.36
CA GLY A 55 25.58 -1.02 3.23
C GLY A 55 25.05 0.38 2.94
N VAL A 56 23.76 0.52 2.60
CA VAL A 56 23.12 1.84 2.44
C VAL A 56 23.08 2.54 3.81
N PRO A 57 23.92 3.55 4.09
CA PRO A 57 24.01 4.15 5.43
C PRO A 57 22.71 4.84 5.85
N ALA A 58 21.95 5.32 4.86
CA ALA A 58 20.64 5.93 5.06
C ALA A 58 19.56 4.94 5.55
N LEU A 59 19.72 3.62 5.34
CA LEU A 59 18.74 2.64 5.81
C LEU A 59 18.89 2.33 7.30
N LEU A 60 20.08 2.52 7.87
CA LEU A 60 20.35 2.22 9.29
C LEU A 60 19.67 3.22 10.23
N GLU A 61 19.51 4.47 9.78
CA GLU A 61 18.79 5.50 10.56
C GLU A 61 17.27 5.32 10.48
N ASP A 62 16.75 4.57 9.50
CA ASP A 62 15.31 4.42 9.23
C ASP A 62 14.82 2.96 9.18
N MET A 63 15.52 2.05 9.88
CA MET A 63 15.17 0.63 9.91
C MET A 63 13.75 0.37 10.42
N SER A 64 13.21 1.24 11.29
CA SER A 64 11.82 1.16 11.78
C SER A 64 10.77 1.41 10.70
N VAL A 65 11.08 2.20 9.67
CA VAL A 65 10.14 2.55 8.59
C VAL A 65 10.22 1.58 7.42
N THR A 66 11.35 0.86 7.27
CA THR A 66 11.57 -0.08 6.17
C THR A 66 11.11 -1.52 6.51
N MET A 67 11.17 -1.93 7.78
CA MET A 67 10.72 -3.27 8.21
C MET A 67 9.24 -3.60 7.99
N PRO A 68 8.28 -2.65 8.05
CA PRO A 68 6.88 -2.90 7.68
C PRO A 68 6.64 -3.29 6.21
N ALA A 69 7.68 -3.26 5.35
CA ALA A 69 7.52 -3.52 3.92
C ALA A 69 7.41 -5.01 3.54
N LEU A 70 7.78 -5.94 4.43
CA LEU A 70 7.58 -7.37 4.15
C LEU A 70 6.12 -7.76 4.41
N PRO A 71 5.37 -8.21 3.39
CA PRO A 71 4.00 -8.61 3.61
C PRO A 71 3.92 -9.84 4.54
N ALA A 72 2.89 -9.88 5.36
CA ALA A 72 2.68 -10.96 6.33
C ALA A 72 2.64 -12.34 5.67
N VAL A 73 3.35 -13.31 6.26
CA VAL A 73 3.35 -14.71 5.81
C VAL A 73 1.96 -15.36 5.98
N ALA A 74 1.24 -15.01 7.05
CA ALA A 74 -0.08 -15.57 7.36
C ALA A 74 -1.08 -15.42 6.19
N SER A 75 -0.99 -14.31 5.44
CA SER A 75 -1.81 -14.08 4.24
C SER A 75 -1.71 -15.22 3.21
N CYS A 76 -0.57 -15.92 3.10
CA CYS A 76 -0.42 -17.04 2.18
C CYS A 76 -1.25 -18.27 2.56
N LEU A 77 -1.64 -18.43 3.82
CA LEU A 77 -2.50 -19.53 4.26
C LEU A 77 -3.99 -19.21 4.09
N GLU A 78 -4.33 -17.93 4.21
CA GLU A 78 -5.69 -17.40 4.11
C GLU A 78 -6.10 -17.11 2.66
N ALA A 79 -5.13 -16.75 1.80
CA ALA A 79 -5.41 -16.20 0.48
C ALA A 79 -5.99 -17.19 -0.55
N THR A 80 -6.18 -18.45 -0.17
CA THR A 80 -6.41 -19.52 -1.12
C THR A 80 -7.72 -20.25 -0.83
N ARG A 81 -8.82 -19.49 -0.85
CA ARG A 81 -10.14 -20.06 -1.13
C ARG A 81 -10.22 -20.28 -2.65
N PRO A 82 -10.73 -21.42 -3.17
CA PRO A 82 -10.83 -21.64 -4.60
C PRO A 82 -11.61 -20.52 -5.28
N ALA A 83 -11.10 -20.08 -6.44
CA ALA A 83 -11.73 -19.07 -7.29
C ALA A 83 -13.15 -19.53 -7.64
N GLY A 84 -14.15 -18.96 -6.98
CA GLY A 84 -15.54 -19.37 -7.11
C GLY A 84 -16.35 -19.26 -5.81
N ALA A 85 -15.70 -19.32 -4.65
CA ALA A 85 -16.31 -18.80 -3.43
C ALA A 85 -15.95 -17.32 -3.35
N GLU A 86 -16.90 -16.46 -3.72
CA GLU A 86 -16.83 -15.01 -3.52
C GLU A 86 -16.21 -14.73 -2.14
N ARG A 87 -15.10 -13.99 -2.12
CA ARG A 87 -14.46 -13.63 -0.86
C ARG A 87 -15.48 -12.81 -0.10
N ALA A 88 -15.89 -13.30 1.08
CA ALA A 88 -16.84 -12.55 1.90
C ALA A 88 -16.28 -11.17 2.31
N VAL A 89 -14.95 -11.01 2.25
CA VAL A 89 -14.23 -9.81 2.66
C VAL A 89 -12.93 -9.68 1.84
N HIS A 90 -12.61 -8.46 1.43
CA HIS A 90 -11.35 -8.02 0.84
C HIS A 90 -10.56 -7.17 1.84
N GLU A 91 -9.24 -7.34 1.86
CA GLU A 91 -8.33 -6.44 2.55
C GLU A 91 -7.97 -5.27 1.63
N VAL A 92 -8.30 -4.04 2.02
CA VAL A 92 -7.93 -2.82 1.30
C VAL A 92 -6.87 -2.08 2.10
N GLU A 93 -5.64 -2.05 1.60
CA GLU A 93 -4.54 -1.27 2.15
C GLU A 93 -4.39 0.04 1.37
N LEU A 94 -4.47 1.18 2.07
CA LEU A 94 -4.10 2.49 1.54
C LEU A 94 -2.81 2.93 2.22
N GLN A 95 -1.78 3.20 1.42
CA GLN A 95 -0.62 3.96 1.85
C GLN A 95 -0.74 5.35 1.25
N LEU A 96 -0.51 6.40 2.04
CA LEU A 96 -0.59 7.77 1.55
C LEU A 96 0.29 8.74 2.33
N THR A 97 0.53 9.89 1.71
CA THR A 97 0.92 11.13 2.39
C THR A 97 0.50 12.33 1.53
N ALA A 98 0.51 13.52 2.12
CA ALA A 98 0.18 14.76 1.42
C ALA A 98 0.91 15.96 2.03
N ASP A 99 1.21 16.97 1.21
CA ASP A 99 1.77 18.26 1.66
C ASP A 99 0.63 19.29 1.75
N ASN A 100 0.30 19.86 2.92
CA ASN A 100 0.97 19.73 4.22
C ASN A 100 0.33 18.67 5.13
N TYR A 101 -0.99 18.53 5.06
CA TYR A 101 -1.78 17.64 5.92
C TYR A 101 -2.87 16.96 5.10
N TRP A 102 -3.42 15.86 5.61
CA TRP A 102 -4.56 15.21 4.98
C TRP A 102 -5.60 14.72 5.99
N SER A 103 -6.83 14.59 5.53
CA SER A 103 -7.90 13.84 6.18
C SER A 103 -8.61 13.00 5.13
N GLY A 104 -9.25 11.91 5.53
CA GLY A 104 -9.91 11.02 4.56
C GLY A 104 -11.28 10.56 4.99
N ALA A 105 -11.98 9.95 4.05
CA ALA A 105 -13.19 9.19 4.29
C ALA A 105 -13.20 7.91 3.45
N PHE A 106 -13.63 6.80 4.05
CA PHE A 106 -13.85 5.51 3.37
C PHE A 106 -15.35 5.22 3.40
N ASP A 107 -15.99 5.16 2.23
CA ASP A 107 -17.45 5.07 2.09
C ASP A 107 -18.21 6.13 2.90
N GLY A 108 -17.66 7.34 2.94
CA GLY A 108 -18.22 8.46 3.71
C GLY A 108 -17.97 8.41 5.22
N VAL A 109 -17.31 7.36 5.72
CA VAL A 109 -16.87 7.28 7.13
C VAL A 109 -15.50 7.95 7.27
N PRO A 110 -15.37 9.03 8.06
CA PRO A 110 -14.11 9.73 8.23
C PRO A 110 -13.00 8.85 8.81
N PHE A 111 -11.77 9.04 8.35
CA PHE A 111 -10.56 8.43 8.90
C PHE A 111 -9.38 9.42 8.95
N THR A 112 -8.43 9.13 9.83
CA THR A 112 -7.15 9.83 9.97
C THR A 112 -6.10 8.84 10.49
N ALA A 113 -4.84 9.24 10.53
CA ALA A 113 -3.74 8.43 11.03
C ALA A 113 -2.72 9.30 11.80
N ALA A 114 -1.72 8.66 12.39
CA ALA A 114 -0.77 9.32 13.29
C ALA A 114 0.04 10.43 12.60
N ASN A 115 0.35 10.26 11.30
CA ASN A 115 1.17 11.19 10.54
C ASN A 115 0.35 12.06 9.59
N ALA A 116 -0.98 12.16 9.81
CA ALA A 116 -1.88 12.97 8.99
C ALA A 116 -1.49 14.46 8.95
N MET A 117 -0.68 14.91 9.92
CA MET A 117 -0.15 16.27 9.99
C MET A 117 1.35 16.39 9.64
N GLU A 118 2.00 15.34 9.12
CA GLU A 118 3.43 15.34 8.77
C GLU A 118 3.64 14.76 7.37
N TRP A 119 3.76 15.64 6.38
CA TRP A 119 3.94 15.29 4.97
C TRP A 119 5.20 14.47 4.65
N ARG A 120 6.21 14.48 5.53
CA ARG A 120 7.43 13.67 5.33
C ARG A 120 7.25 12.20 5.68
N GLN A 121 6.19 11.89 6.41
CA GLN A 121 5.90 10.52 6.84
C GLN A 121 4.69 10.00 6.07
N ARG A 122 4.73 8.69 5.79
CA ARG A 122 3.57 7.99 5.24
C ARG A 122 2.72 7.45 6.36
N ASP A 123 1.44 7.30 6.06
CA ASP A 123 0.53 6.48 6.83
C ASP A 123 0.16 5.22 6.05
N THR A 124 -0.29 4.20 6.78
CA THR A 124 -0.85 2.97 6.22
C THR A 124 -2.13 2.65 6.97
N ILE A 125 -3.19 2.46 6.21
CA ILE A 125 -4.52 2.17 6.72
C ILE A 125 -5.02 0.90 6.05
N VAL A 126 -5.65 0.03 6.83
CA VAL A 126 -6.17 -1.24 6.35
C VAL A 126 -7.64 -1.35 6.71
N TRP A 127 -8.47 -1.65 5.71
CA TRP A 127 -9.88 -1.98 5.88
C TRP A 127 -10.16 -3.41 5.44
N PHE A 128 -11.18 -4.01 6.06
CA PHE A 128 -11.72 -5.31 5.68
C PHE A 128 -13.17 -5.09 5.24
N VAL A 129 -13.43 -5.20 3.94
CA VAL A 129 -14.71 -4.77 3.33
C VAL A 129 -15.35 -5.91 2.54
N PRO A 130 -16.69 -6.02 2.50
CA PRO A 130 -17.36 -6.99 1.65
C PRO A 130 -17.11 -6.70 0.16
N PRO A 131 -17.48 -7.62 -0.76
CA PRO A 131 -17.56 -7.31 -2.18
C PRO A 131 -18.49 -6.13 -2.45
N GLY A 132 -18.21 -5.37 -3.50
CA GLY A 132 -19.01 -4.23 -3.91
C GLY A 132 -18.19 -2.99 -4.26
N ARG A 133 -18.91 -1.89 -4.42
CA ARG A 133 -18.33 -0.61 -4.80
C ARG A 133 -17.95 0.18 -3.56
N HIS A 134 -16.68 0.52 -3.44
CA HIS A 134 -16.12 1.30 -2.34
C HIS A 134 -15.47 2.58 -2.83
N THR A 135 -15.46 3.63 -2.00
CA THR A 135 -14.85 4.92 -2.34
C THR A 135 -13.92 5.39 -1.23
N ILE A 136 -12.68 5.67 -1.61
CA ILE A 136 -11.71 6.38 -0.79
C ILE A 136 -11.75 7.85 -1.22
N ALA A 137 -11.94 8.76 -0.27
CA ALA A 137 -11.77 10.20 -0.47
C ALA A 137 -10.67 10.72 0.46
N VAL A 138 -9.82 11.61 -0.05
CA VAL A 138 -8.73 12.25 0.70
C VAL A 138 -8.78 13.74 0.43
N ASP A 139 -9.01 14.52 1.48
CA ASP A 139 -8.87 15.97 1.47
C ASP A 139 -7.44 16.32 1.85
N VAL A 140 -6.77 17.11 1.01
CA VAL A 140 -5.42 17.60 1.26
C VAL A 140 -5.48 19.06 1.63
N VAL A 141 -4.83 19.45 2.72
CA VAL A 141 -4.77 20.84 3.16
C VAL A 141 -3.35 21.35 2.96
N ASP A 142 -3.22 22.37 2.12
CA ASP A 142 -1.97 23.11 1.96
C ASP A 142 -2.02 24.44 2.72
N ILE A 143 -0.96 24.70 3.48
CA ILE A 143 -0.72 25.97 4.17
C ILE A 143 0.53 26.69 3.61
N GLY A 144 1.18 26.09 2.61
CA GLY A 144 2.39 26.55 1.92
C GLY A 144 2.13 26.83 0.45
N THR A 145 3.17 26.65 -0.38
CA THR A 145 3.15 27.02 -1.81
C THR A 145 2.83 25.86 -2.76
N ALA A 146 2.69 24.63 -2.26
CA ALA A 146 2.52 23.45 -3.09
C ALA A 146 1.78 22.32 -2.34
N ALA A 147 0.61 21.95 -2.86
CA ALA A 147 -0.25 20.90 -2.31
C ALA A 147 -0.09 19.59 -3.09
N GLY A 148 0.82 18.70 -2.65
CA GLY A 148 0.99 17.40 -3.30
C GLY A 148 0.18 16.31 -2.63
N PHE A 149 -0.38 15.37 -3.41
CA PHE A 149 -0.90 14.09 -2.91
C PHE A 149 -0.23 12.90 -3.58
N ILE A 150 0.16 11.88 -2.81
CA ILE A 150 0.61 10.59 -3.32
C ILE A 150 0.03 9.45 -2.51
N ALA A 151 -0.43 8.41 -3.20
CA ALA A 151 -0.96 7.22 -2.55
C ALA A 151 -0.82 5.96 -3.42
N THR A 152 -0.84 4.81 -2.76
CA THR A 152 -1.04 3.50 -3.37
C THR A 152 -2.18 2.79 -2.67
N VAL A 153 -2.93 2.02 -3.45
CA VAL A 153 -4.03 1.19 -2.95
C VAL A 153 -3.79 -0.25 -3.37
N ARG A 154 -3.77 -1.15 -2.39
CA ARG A 154 -3.70 -2.58 -2.60
C ARG A 154 -5.00 -3.24 -2.17
N VAL A 155 -5.43 -4.23 -2.94
CA VAL A 155 -6.53 -5.11 -2.58
C VAL A 155 -5.94 -6.51 -2.46
N ASP A 156 -6.09 -7.12 -1.29
CA ASP A 156 -5.58 -8.44 -0.99
C ASP A 156 -4.07 -8.58 -1.31
N GLY A 157 -3.32 -7.51 -1.00
CA GLY A 157 -1.88 -7.39 -1.25
C GLY A 157 -1.45 -7.12 -2.70
N ALA A 158 -2.38 -7.06 -3.66
CA ALA A 158 -2.11 -6.70 -5.04
C ALA A 158 -2.33 -5.20 -5.28
N LEU A 159 -1.38 -4.51 -5.92
CA LEU A 159 -1.52 -3.11 -6.28
C LEU A 159 -2.64 -2.94 -7.32
N VAL A 160 -3.70 -2.20 -6.97
CA VAL A 160 -4.85 -1.94 -7.86
C VAL A 160 -4.90 -0.51 -8.37
N SER A 161 -4.30 0.43 -7.65
CA SER A 161 -4.18 1.83 -8.06
C SER A 161 -2.99 2.50 -7.38
N GLY A 162 -2.40 3.46 -8.08
CA GLY A 162 -1.46 4.42 -7.52
C GLY A 162 -1.81 5.81 -8.05
N THR A 163 -1.59 6.85 -7.27
CA THR A 163 -1.80 8.22 -7.76
C THR A 163 -1.02 8.43 -9.05
N GLY A 164 -1.59 9.20 -9.97
CA GLY A 164 -1.08 9.36 -11.32
C GLY A 164 -1.68 8.38 -12.31
N ASP A 165 -2.06 7.15 -11.97
CA ASP A 165 -2.55 6.11 -12.90
C ASP A 165 -3.80 6.47 -13.75
N GLY A 166 -4.40 7.64 -13.50
CA GLY A 166 -5.56 8.14 -14.21
C GLY A 166 -6.87 7.62 -13.66
N ARG A 167 -6.90 6.98 -12.49
CA ARG A 167 -8.11 6.51 -11.79
C ARG A 167 -8.60 7.47 -10.71
N TRP A 168 -7.69 8.19 -10.06
CA TRP A 168 -8.03 9.22 -9.08
C TRP A 168 -8.74 10.41 -9.75
N ARG A 169 -9.72 10.99 -9.06
CA ARG A 169 -10.53 12.12 -9.53
C ARG A 169 -10.60 13.21 -8.48
N LEU A 170 -10.73 14.46 -8.91
CA LEU A 170 -11.07 15.57 -8.02
C LEU A 170 -12.56 15.54 -7.65
N ALA A 171 -12.97 16.34 -6.67
CA ALA A 171 -14.36 16.46 -6.24
C ALA A 171 -15.36 16.78 -7.38
N ASP A 172 -14.90 17.52 -8.39
CA ASP A 172 -15.70 17.88 -9.57
C ASP A 172 -15.69 16.79 -10.67
N GLY A 173 -15.02 15.66 -10.42
CA GLY A 173 -14.90 14.55 -11.36
C GLY A 173 -13.81 14.72 -12.42
N THR A 174 -13.02 15.80 -12.38
CA THR A 174 -11.92 15.98 -13.31
C THR A 174 -10.70 15.13 -12.92
N ALA A 175 -9.80 14.91 -13.89
CA ALA A 175 -8.56 14.21 -13.64
C ALA A 175 -7.53 15.16 -13.00
N PRO A 176 -6.84 14.73 -11.94
CA PRO A 176 -5.82 15.56 -11.30
C PRO A 176 -4.61 15.70 -12.22
N ALA A 177 -3.91 16.83 -12.10
CA ALA A 177 -2.72 17.14 -12.89
C ALA A 177 -1.50 16.35 -12.39
N ARG A 178 -0.58 16.06 -13.31
CA ARG A 178 0.76 15.55 -13.00
C ARG A 178 1.78 16.65 -13.27
N CYS A 179 2.48 17.10 -12.23
CA CYS A 179 3.48 18.14 -12.35
C CYS A 179 4.88 17.54 -12.49
N ALA A 180 5.60 17.90 -13.56
CA ALA A 180 6.93 17.37 -13.83
C ALA A 180 8.06 18.07 -13.04
N ALA A 181 7.80 19.22 -12.40
CA ALA A 181 8.86 20.10 -11.93
C ALA A 181 8.44 21.08 -10.83
N VAL A 182 8.15 20.60 -9.62
CA VAL A 182 8.38 21.41 -8.42
C VAL A 182 9.69 20.95 -7.78
N SER A 183 10.70 21.80 -7.86
CA SER A 183 12.08 21.51 -7.45
C SER A 183 12.36 21.35 -5.93
N PRO A 184 11.40 21.36 -4.97
CA PRO A 184 11.64 20.86 -3.61
C PRO A 184 11.34 19.35 -3.42
N VAL A 185 10.86 18.64 -4.44
CA VAL A 185 10.58 17.18 -4.42
C VAL A 185 11.85 16.33 -4.13
N ILE A 186 13.02 16.94 -4.00
CA ILE A 186 14.28 16.26 -3.60
C ILE A 186 14.18 15.67 -2.18
N ALA A 187 13.35 16.22 -1.28
CA ALA A 187 13.08 15.57 0.02
C ALA A 187 12.16 14.33 -0.11
N TRP A 188 11.55 14.10 -1.28
CA TRP A 188 10.48 13.12 -1.52
C TRP A 188 11.00 11.86 -2.25
N ALA A 189 12.27 11.90 -2.68
CA ALA A 189 12.90 10.92 -3.56
C ALA A 189 13.23 9.56 -2.92
N GLY A 190 12.99 9.40 -1.61
CA GLY A 190 13.17 8.12 -0.89
C GLY A 190 11.86 7.39 -0.56
N SER A 191 10.69 7.92 -0.95
CA SER A 191 9.42 7.35 -0.54
C SER A 191 9.07 6.09 -1.36
N ALA A 192 8.70 5.00 -0.68
CA ALA A 192 8.43 3.71 -1.33
C ALA A 192 7.32 3.75 -2.40
N PHE A 193 6.48 4.80 -2.39
CA PHE A 193 5.45 5.04 -3.40
C PHE A 193 6.00 5.03 -4.83
N LEU A 194 7.19 5.59 -5.04
CA LEU A 194 7.79 5.69 -6.38
C LEU A 194 8.19 4.32 -6.93
N HIS A 195 8.55 3.36 -6.07
CA HIS A 195 8.87 1.99 -6.48
C HIS A 195 7.63 1.23 -6.97
N ASP A 196 6.44 1.62 -6.50
CA ASP A 196 5.16 1.06 -6.94
C ASP A 196 4.57 1.79 -8.17
N GLY A 197 5.31 2.74 -8.75
CA GLY A 197 4.87 3.49 -9.93
C GLY A 197 3.81 4.57 -9.63
N ALA A 198 3.54 4.88 -8.36
CA ALA A 198 2.74 6.03 -8.00
C ALA A 198 3.50 7.33 -8.33
N ALA A 199 2.74 8.35 -8.70
CA ALA A 199 3.23 9.69 -8.97
C ALA A 199 2.44 10.69 -8.14
N TRP A 200 3.10 11.78 -7.77
CA TRP A 200 2.43 12.91 -7.16
C TRP A 200 1.39 13.52 -8.12
N ILE A 201 0.25 13.90 -7.56
CA ILE A 201 -0.83 14.54 -8.27
C ILE A 201 -1.26 15.83 -7.56
N TRP A 202 -1.78 16.76 -8.36
CA TRP A 202 -2.27 18.07 -7.96
C TRP A 202 -3.67 18.29 -8.52
N ASP A 203 -4.41 19.21 -7.93
CA ASP A 203 -5.71 19.68 -8.39
C ASP A 203 -5.65 20.64 -9.59
N ASP A 204 -4.54 21.38 -9.76
CA ASP A 204 -4.32 22.24 -10.90
C ASP A 204 -2.99 21.98 -11.64
N ALA A 205 -2.94 22.42 -12.90
CA ALA A 205 -1.77 22.27 -13.76
C ALA A 205 -0.63 23.26 -13.44
N ALA A 206 -0.89 24.26 -12.59
CA ALA A 206 0.09 25.25 -12.14
C ALA A 206 0.85 24.78 -10.89
N CYS A 207 0.37 23.72 -10.22
CA CYS A 207 0.96 23.11 -9.03
C CYS A 207 1.08 24.11 -7.87
N SER A 208 0.14 25.05 -7.78
CA SER A 208 0.27 26.26 -6.94
C SER A 208 -1.01 26.62 -6.18
N SER A 209 -1.93 25.67 -6.10
CA SER A 209 -3.28 25.85 -5.60
C SER A 209 -3.32 25.90 -4.07
N PHE A 210 -3.74 27.04 -3.53
CA PHE A 210 -3.89 27.30 -2.09
C PHE A 210 -5.29 26.95 -1.57
N HIS A 211 -5.78 25.74 -1.84
CA HIS A 211 -7.08 25.29 -1.34
C HIS A 211 -7.02 23.85 -0.84
N THR A 212 -8.18 23.33 -0.41
CA THR A 212 -8.30 21.98 0.14
C THR A 212 -8.85 21.04 -0.94
N PRO A 213 -8.04 20.54 -1.89
CA PRO A 213 -8.55 19.62 -2.88
C PRO A 213 -8.93 18.28 -2.28
N SER A 214 -10.04 17.72 -2.75
CA SER A 214 -10.48 16.37 -2.44
C SER A 214 -10.17 15.45 -3.61
N PHE A 215 -9.42 14.38 -3.36
CA PHE A 215 -9.11 13.32 -4.31
C PHE A 215 -9.93 12.08 -3.97
N ALA A 216 -10.55 11.46 -4.97
CA ALA A 216 -11.38 10.28 -4.81
C ALA A 216 -10.93 9.13 -5.72
N LEU A 217 -10.97 7.91 -5.18
CA LEU A 217 -10.77 6.66 -5.90
C LEU A 217 -11.95 5.74 -5.64
N THR A 218 -12.56 5.23 -6.70
CA THR A 218 -13.56 4.15 -6.64
C THR A 218 -12.89 2.80 -6.90
N LEU A 219 -13.22 1.84 -6.05
CA LEU A 219 -12.87 0.43 -6.17
C LEU A 219 -14.14 -0.37 -6.45
N ASP A 220 -14.06 -1.31 -7.39
CA ASP A 220 -15.08 -2.34 -7.61
C ASP A 220 -14.43 -3.68 -7.22
N LEU A 221 -14.79 -4.20 -6.05
CA LEU A 221 -14.20 -5.38 -5.40
C LEU A 221 -15.08 -6.62 -5.58
#